data_AF-A0A5E5Q9D9-F1
#
_entry.id   AF-A0A5E5Q9D9-F1
#
_cell.length_a   1.000
_cell.length_b   1.000
_cell.length_c   1.000
_cell.angle_alpha   90.00
_cell.angle_beta   90.00
_cell.angle_gamma   90.00
#
_symmetry.space_group_name_H-M   'P 1'
#
loop_
_entity.id
_entity.type
_entity.pdbx_description
1 polymer ?
#
loop_
_entity_poly.entity_id
_entity_poly.type
_entity_poly.pdbx_seq_one_letter_code
_entity_poly.pdbx_strand_id
1 'polypeptide(L)'
;MKASTLYTITATNATGQTATATVNLTTLLIVPAPATLTAVATGTPNEIMLSWTKVTNATAYRVYQTTDATFTQAGNSNPSQFSVYSPAATSIDTTATSIAITLSGTATVYYVVTAINGSTESLSNAIPVAATTPFECKISR
;
A
#
# COMPACT_ATOMS: atom_id res chain seq x y z
N MET A 1 -8.24 10.66 -3.98
CA MET A 1 -9.51 11.40 -4.13
C MET A 1 -9.33 12.83 -3.62
N LYS A 2 -10.06 13.82 -4.15
CA LYS A 2 -10.05 15.19 -3.62
C LYS A 2 -11.38 15.45 -2.92
N ALA A 3 -11.34 15.96 -1.70
CA ALA A 3 -12.55 16.50 -1.06
C ALA A 3 -12.56 18.01 -1.30
N SER A 4 -13.69 18.52 -1.78
CA SER A 4 -13.92 19.94 -1.96
C SER A 4 -14.99 20.38 -0.97
N THR A 5 -14.66 21.37 -0.14
CA THR A 5 -15.60 21.98 0.80
C THR A 5 -15.71 23.46 0.46
N LEU A 6 -16.94 23.90 0.18
CA LEU A 6 -17.27 25.30 -0.07
C LEU A 6 -17.59 25.96 1.28
N TYR A 7 -16.83 27.00 1.63
CA TYR A 7 -17.11 27.83 2.79
C TYR A 7 -17.66 29.18 2.33
N THR A 8 -18.76 29.60 2.94
CA THR A 8 -19.34 30.93 2.75
C THR A 8 -19.12 31.75 4.00
N ILE A 9 -18.32 32.81 3.89
CA ILE A 9 -18.02 33.74 4.96
C ILE A 9 -18.95 34.94 4.78
N THR A 10 -19.72 35.27 5.81
CA THR A 10 -20.60 36.45 5.81
C THR A 10 -20.03 37.47 6.80
N ALA A 11 -19.75 38.67 6.31
CA ALA A 11 -19.42 39.82 7.15
C ALA A 11 -20.66 40.69 7.33
N THR A 12 -20.87 41.21 8.54
CA THR A 12 -21.95 42.14 8.86
C THR A 12 -21.36 43.39 9.52
N ASN A 13 -21.75 44.58 9.06
CA ASN A 13 -21.32 45.83 9.69
C ASN A 13 -22.29 46.26 10.80
N ALA A 14 -21.93 47.30 11.56
CA ALA A 14 -22.74 47.78 12.69
C ALA A 14 -24.13 48.28 12.30
N THR A 15 -24.38 48.59 11.02
CA THR A 15 -25.68 49.03 10.49
C THR A 15 -26.50 47.86 9.93
N GLY A 16 -26.03 46.63 10.04
CA GLY A 16 -26.74 45.42 9.62
C GLY A 16 -26.59 45.04 8.14
N GLN A 17 -25.77 45.75 7.37
CA GLN A 17 -25.46 45.32 5.99
C GLN A 17 -24.55 44.11 6.00
N THR A 18 -24.83 43.17 5.11
CA THR A 18 -24.07 41.94 4.95
C THR A 18 -23.34 41.88 3.61
N ALA A 19 -22.13 41.33 3.61
CA ALA A 19 -21.41 40.95 2.40
C ALA A 19 -20.89 39.51 2.55
N THR A 20 -20.92 38.74 1.47
CA THR A 20 -20.47 37.35 1.47
C THR A 20 -19.25 37.14 0.59
N ALA A 21 -18.33 36.31 1.03
CA ALA A 21 -17.23 35.78 0.23
C ALA A 21 -17.26 34.25 0.28
N THR A 22 -16.98 33.59 -0.84
CA THR A 22 -16.88 32.14 -0.92
C THR A 22 -15.44 31.70 -1.12
N VAL A 23 -15.04 30.63 -0.43
CA VAL A 23 -13.74 29.98 -0.62
C VAL A 23 -13.96 28.49 -0.83
N ASN A 24 -13.42 27.97 -1.93
CA ASN A 24 -13.38 26.54 -2.21
C ASN A 24 -12.07 25.98 -1.66
N LEU A 25 -12.15 25.20 -0.58
CA LEU A 25 -11.00 24.48 -0.06
C LEU A 25 -10.96 23.08 -0.68
N THR A 26 -9.87 22.77 -1.37
CA THR A 26 -9.65 21.42 -1.91
C THR A 26 -8.56 20.74 -1.10
N THR A 27 -8.91 19.70 -0.34
CA THR A 27 -7.93 18.90 0.39
C THR A 27 -7.57 17.67 -0.41
N LEU A 28 -6.27 17.42 -0.58
CA LEU A 28 -5.78 16.16 -1.12
C LEU A 28 -5.91 15.10 -0.03
N LEU A 29 -6.79 14.12 -0.22
CA LEU A 29 -6.79 12.93 0.63
C LEU A 29 -5.60 12.07 0.21
N ILE A 30 -4.51 12.21 0.95
CA ILE A 30 -3.39 11.27 0.91
C ILE A 30 -3.85 9.95 1.53
N VAL A 31 -3.78 8.88 0.75
CA VAL A 31 -4.00 7.53 1.27
C VAL A 31 -2.77 7.17 2.11
N PRO A 32 -2.92 6.83 3.41
CA PRO A 32 -1.79 6.43 4.22
C PRO A 32 -1.11 5.18 3.65
N ALA A 33 0.21 5.10 3.76
CA ALA A 33 0.93 3.87 3.46
C ALA A 33 0.56 2.77 4.48
N PRO A 34 0.53 1.49 4.09
CA PRO A 34 0.45 0.38 5.03
C PRO A 34 1.62 0.42 6.03
N ALA A 35 1.32 0.45 7.34
CA ALA A 35 2.34 0.67 8.38
C ALA A 35 3.20 -0.56 8.69
N THR A 36 2.65 -1.76 8.49
CA THR A 36 3.37 -3.02 8.71
C THR A 36 3.22 -3.92 7.51
N LEU A 37 4.29 -4.63 7.18
CA LEU A 37 4.32 -5.71 6.22
C LEU A 37 5.10 -6.86 6.85
N THR A 38 4.61 -8.09 6.72
CA THR A 38 5.26 -9.31 7.24
C THR A 38 5.13 -10.45 6.24
N ALA A 39 6.16 -11.28 6.15
CA ALA A 39 6.15 -12.51 5.38
C ALA A 39 6.41 -13.69 6.32
N VAL A 40 5.53 -14.69 6.31
CA VAL A 40 5.63 -15.87 7.17
C VAL A 40 5.44 -17.12 6.32
N ALA A 41 6.27 -18.14 6.48
CA ALA A 41 6.10 -19.41 5.77
C ALA A 41 4.75 -20.06 6.14
N THR A 42 4.01 -20.58 5.16
CA THR A 42 2.70 -21.22 5.40
C THR A 42 2.81 -22.68 5.83
N GLY A 43 4.00 -23.28 5.68
CA GLY A 43 4.22 -24.72 5.80
C GLY A 43 4.05 -25.48 4.49
N THR A 44 3.47 -24.85 3.46
CA THR A 44 3.54 -25.33 2.08
C THR A 44 4.93 -25.02 1.50
N PRO A 45 5.57 -25.96 0.76
CA PRO A 45 6.88 -25.71 0.16
C PRO A 45 6.91 -24.44 -0.68
N ASN A 46 7.92 -23.61 -0.42
CA ASN A 46 8.16 -22.35 -1.13
C ASN A 46 7.00 -21.33 -1.07
N GLU A 47 6.09 -21.45 -0.10
CA GLU A 47 4.97 -20.53 0.03
C GLU A 47 5.07 -19.68 1.30
N ILE A 48 4.77 -18.39 1.15
CA ILE A 48 4.65 -17.44 2.24
C ILE A 48 3.25 -16.84 2.30
N MET A 49 2.80 -16.49 3.49
CA MET A 49 1.73 -15.55 3.71
C MET A 49 2.33 -14.16 3.88
N LEU A 50 2.09 -13.27 2.92
CA LEU A 50 2.38 -11.86 3.03
C LEU A 50 1.18 -11.16 3.68
N SER A 51 1.37 -10.35 4.72
CA SER A 51 0.30 -9.69 5.48
C SER A 51 0.65 -8.25 5.83
N TRP A 52 -0.33 -7.36 5.86
CA TRP A 52 -0.15 -5.94 6.17
C TRP A 52 -1.29 -5.34 7.01
N THR A 53 -1.01 -4.22 7.67
CA THR A 53 -2.04 -3.49 8.44
C THR A 53 -3.07 -2.86 7.49
N LYS A 54 -4.35 -2.99 7.84
CA LYS A 54 -5.46 -2.33 7.15
C LYS A 54 -5.30 -0.81 7.19
N VAL A 55 -5.36 -0.18 6.02
CA VAL A 55 -5.42 1.27 5.85
C VAL A 55 -6.88 1.74 5.81
N THR A 56 -7.22 2.73 6.63
CA THR A 56 -8.54 3.35 6.66
C THR A 56 -8.90 3.92 5.28
N ASN A 57 -10.11 3.63 4.81
CA ASN A 57 -10.63 4.03 3.49
C ASN A 57 -9.92 3.39 2.27
N ALA A 58 -8.99 2.46 2.45
CA ALA A 58 -8.45 1.71 1.32
C ALA A 58 -9.54 0.80 0.73
N THR A 59 -9.78 0.95 -0.58
CA THR A 59 -10.68 0.12 -1.38
C THR A 59 -9.96 -1.09 -1.98
N ALA A 60 -8.63 -1.03 -2.07
CA ALA A 60 -7.79 -2.17 -2.46
C ALA A 60 -6.34 -1.97 -1.98
N TYR A 61 -5.51 -2.99 -2.18
CA TYR A 61 -4.08 -2.99 -1.98
C TYR A 61 -3.37 -3.61 -3.16
N ARG A 62 -2.15 -3.16 -3.41
CA ARG A 62 -1.31 -3.67 -4.47
C ARG A 62 0.04 -4.09 -3.93
N VAL A 63 0.48 -5.25 -4.39
CA VAL A 63 1.76 -5.86 -3.98
C VAL A 63 2.79 -5.68 -5.08
N TYR A 64 3.98 -5.29 -4.68
CA TYR A 64 5.13 -5.05 -5.51
C TYR A 64 6.30 -5.91 -5.04
N GLN A 65 7.16 -6.33 -5.97
CA GLN A 65 8.30 -7.20 -5.71
C GLN A 65 9.55 -6.81 -6.50
N THR A 66 10.72 -7.11 -5.96
CA THR A 66 12.03 -7.02 -6.64
C THR A 66 12.98 -8.08 -6.10
N THR A 67 13.99 -8.48 -6.88
CA THR A 67 15.10 -9.32 -6.43
C THR A 67 16.37 -8.52 -6.12
N ASP A 68 16.33 -7.19 -6.32
CA ASP A 68 17.46 -6.31 -6.05
C ASP A 68 17.59 -6.02 -4.55
N ALA A 69 18.69 -6.52 -3.96
CA ALA A 69 19.00 -6.41 -2.55
C ALA A 69 19.45 -5.00 -2.11
N THR A 70 19.71 -4.08 -3.04
CA THR A 70 20.10 -2.70 -2.69
C THR A 70 18.94 -1.91 -2.06
N PHE A 71 17.70 -2.31 -2.33
CA PHE A 71 16.50 -1.63 -1.83
C PHE A 71 16.28 -1.77 -0.32
N THR A 72 16.76 -2.84 0.31
CA THR A 72 16.74 -2.97 1.78
C THR A 72 17.78 -2.11 2.47
N GLN A 73 18.95 -1.95 1.85
CA GLN A 73 20.07 -1.17 2.40
C GLN A 73 19.85 0.34 2.24
N ALA A 74 19.20 0.75 1.16
CA ALA A 74 18.92 2.16 0.88
C ALA A 74 17.66 2.69 1.61
N GLY A 75 16.88 1.82 2.28
CA GLY A 75 15.55 2.18 2.78
C GLY A 75 14.60 2.60 1.66
N ASN A 76 14.89 2.17 0.43
CA ASN A 76 14.15 2.57 -0.75
C ASN A 76 12.98 1.61 -0.96
N SER A 77 11.76 2.11 -0.77
CA SER A 77 10.54 1.36 -0.96
C SER A 77 9.68 1.89 -2.10
N ASN A 78 10.19 2.79 -2.95
CA ASN A 78 9.40 3.45 -4.00
C ASN A 78 8.78 2.41 -4.97
N PRO A 79 7.44 2.24 -4.99
CA PRO A 79 6.77 1.22 -5.79
C PRO A 79 7.10 1.28 -7.29
N SER A 80 7.41 2.46 -7.83
CA SER A 80 7.75 2.63 -9.25
C SER A 80 9.06 1.95 -9.66
N GLN A 81 9.88 1.52 -8.70
CA GLN A 81 11.13 0.80 -8.95
C GLN A 81 10.98 -0.72 -8.74
N PHE A 82 9.78 -1.18 -8.36
CA PHE A 82 9.45 -2.58 -8.17
C PHE A 82 8.54 -3.05 -9.31
N SER A 83 8.55 -4.36 -9.55
CA SER A 83 7.56 -4.98 -10.44
C SER A 83 6.29 -5.29 -9.68
N VAL A 84 5.13 -5.08 -10.28
CA VAL A 84 3.85 -5.51 -9.69
C VAL A 84 3.85 -7.04 -9.57
N TYR A 85 3.51 -7.56 -8.40
CA TYR A 85 3.27 -8.98 -8.22
C TYR A 85 1.92 -9.36 -8.84
N SER A 86 1.91 -10.32 -9.75
CA SER A 86 0.68 -10.81 -10.39
C SER A 86 0.70 -12.33 -10.51
N PRO A 87 -0.19 -13.05 -9.79
CA PRO A 87 -0.24 -14.51 -9.88
C PRO A 87 -1.00 -15.04 -11.11
N ALA A 88 -1.81 -14.23 -11.80
CA ALA A 88 -2.70 -14.70 -12.88
C ALA A 88 -2.99 -13.68 -14.01
N ALA A 89 -2.20 -12.61 -14.16
CA ALA A 89 -2.41 -11.52 -15.14
C ALA A 89 -3.80 -10.85 -15.08
N THR A 90 -4.57 -11.08 -14.02
CA THR A 90 -5.85 -10.46 -13.70
C THR A 90 -5.72 -9.74 -12.35
N SER A 91 -6.50 -8.66 -12.20
CA SER A 91 -6.28 -7.51 -11.30
C SER A 91 -5.57 -7.79 -9.97
N ILE A 92 -4.52 -7.01 -9.74
CA ILE A 92 -3.54 -7.01 -8.65
C ILE A 92 -3.97 -6.17 -7.42
N ASP A 93 -5.22 -5.72 -7.44
CA ASP A 93 -5.84 -4.87 -6.43
C ASP A 93 -6.78 -5.76 -5.58
N THR A 94 -6.41 -6.03 -4.32
CA THR A 94 -7.20 -6.87 -3.40
C THR A 94 -7.76 -6.08 -2.22
N THR A 95 -8.96 -6.39 -1.73
CA THR A 95 -9.47 -5.85 -0.46
C THR A 95 -8.92 -6.59 0.75
N ALA A 96 -8.30 -7.75 0.54
CA ALA A 96 -7.69 -8.55 1.60
C ALA A 96 -6.45 -7.85 2.18
N THR A 97 -6.15 -8.14 3.45
CA THR A 97 -4.94 -7.66 4.14
C THR A 97 -3.82 -8.70 4.16
N SER A 98 -3.98 -9.77 3.39
CA SER A 98 -3.00 -10.84 3.25
C SER A 98 -3.14 -11.55 1.90
N ILE A 99 -2.04 -12.11 1.40
CA ILE A 99 -1.99 -12.93 0.18
C ILE A 99 -0.95 -14.04 0.34
N ALA A 100 -1.31 -15.24 -0.12
CA ALA A 100 -0.35 -16.33 -0.24
C ALA A 100 0.48 -16.14 -1.53
N ILE A 101 1.79 -16.25 -1.41
CA ILE A 101 2.74 -16.09 -2.52
C ILE A 101 3.59 -17.34 -2.61
N THR A 102 3.52 -18.02 -3.76
CA THR A 102 4.46 -19.08 -4.12
C THR A 102 5.72 -18.46 -4.70
N LEU A 103 6.84 -18.65 -4.01
CA LEU A 103 8.17 -18.24 -4.43
C LEU A 103 8.73 -19.24 -5.45
N SER A 104 9.48 -18.72 -6.43
CA SER A 104 10.18 -19.52 -7.42
C SER A 104 11.68 -19.17 -7.43
N GLY A 105 12.51 -20.15 -7.77
CA GLY A 105 13.97 -19.99 -7.75
C GLY A 105 14.56 -20.00 -6.33
N THR A 106 15.78 -19.49 -6.20
CA THR A 106 16.57 -19.41 -4.94
C THR A 106 16.90 -17.96 -4.53
N ALA A 107 16.43 -16.98 -5.31
CA ALA A 107 16.68 -15.58 -5.03
C ALA A 107 15.85 -15.10 -3.83
N THR A 108 16.42 -14.16 -3.07
CA THR A 108 15.62 -13.39 -2.11
C THR A 108 14.75 -12.40 -2.88
N VAL A 109 13.45 -12.43 -2.62
CA VAL A 109 12.48 -11.49 -3.17
C VAL A 109 12.08 -10.52 -2.07
N TYR A 110 12.04 -9.23 -2.40
CA TYR A 110 11.68 -8.15 -1.50
C TYR A 110 10.31 -7.60 -1.90
N TYR A 111 9.41 -7.51 -0.93
CA TYR A 111 8.04 -7.08 -1.13
C TYR A 111 7.75 -5.72 -0.51
N VAL A 112 6.95 -4.93 -1.20
CA VAL A 112 6.30 -3.73 -0.67
C VAL A 112 4.83 -3.70 -1.05
N VAL A 113 4.01 -3.01 -0.28
CA VAL A 113 2.55 -2.94 -0.48
C VAL A 113 2.08 -1.50 -0.40
N THR A 114 1.21 -1.12 -1.33
CA THR A 114 0.51 0.18 -1.35
C THR A 114 -0.97 -0.02 -1.06
N ALA A 115 -1.62 1.05 -0.59
CA ALA A 115 -3.07 1.12 -0.41
C ALA A 115 -3.68 1.99 -1.52
N ILE A 116 -4.85 1.58 -2.01
CA ILE A 116 -5.58 2.22 -3.09
C ILE A 116 -6.92 2.71 -2.56
N ASN A 117 -7.29 3.94 -2.89
CA ASN A 117 -8.61 4.51 -2.61
C ASN A 117 -9.13 5.24 -3.86
N GLY A 118 -10.05 4.59 -4.58
CA GLY A 118 -10.48 5.05 -5.91
C GLY A 118 -9.31 4.99 -6.90
N SER A 119 -9.03 6.08 -7.60
CA SER A 119 -7.89 6.19 -8.54
C SER A 119 -6.59 6.67 -7.89
N THR A 120 -6.50 6.69 -6.56
CA THR A 120 -5.32 7.17 -5.83
C THR A 120 -4.63 6.00 -5.13
N GLU A 121 -3.32 5.92 -5.31
CA GLU A 121 -2.46 4.95 -4.66
C GLU A 121 -1.50 5.67 -3.69
N SER A 122 -1.27 5.06 -2.54
CA SER A 122 -0.36 5.57 -1.51
C SER A 122 1.10 5.32 -1.86
N LEU A 123 2.00 5.88 -1.04
CA LEU A 123 3.33 5.30 -0.90
C LEU A 123 3.25 3.90 -0.30
N SER A 124 4.32 3.12 -0.42
CA SER A 124 4.44 1.81 0.22
C SER A 124 4.85 1.90 1.69
N ASN A 125 4.83 0.75 2.37
CA ASN A 125 5.55 0.57 3.64
C ASN A 125 7.03 0.98 3.51
N ALA A 126 7.58 1.59 4.57
CA ALA A 126 8.93 2.18 4.55
C ALA A 126 10.06 1.14 4.42
N ILE A 127 9.83 -0.09 4.88
CA ILE A 127 10.85 -1.14 4.92
C ILE A 127 10.36 -2.33 4.11
N PRO A 128 11.00 -2.68 2.97
CA PRO A 128 10.69 -3.89 2.22
C PRO A 128 10.87 -5.14 3.06
N VAL A 129 10.01 -6.14 2.85
CA VAL A 129 10.10 -7.43 3.53
C VAL A 129 10.75 -8.46 2.60
N ALA A 130 11.80 -9.10 3.08
CA ALA A 130 12.47 -10.18 2.36
C ALA A 130 11.77 -11.52 2.54
N ALA A 131 11.76 -12.34 1.49
CA ALA A 131 11.44 -13.76 1.55
C ALA A 131 12.38 -14.55 0.62
N THR A 132 12.85 -15.70 1.09
CA THR A 132 13.86 -16.50 0.39
C THR A 132 13.51 -17.96 0.51
N THR A 133 13.59 -18.69 -0.60
CA THR A 133 13.52 -20.16 -0.62
C THR A 133 14.87 -20.77 -0.23
N PRO A 134 14.93 -22.06 0.18
CA PRO A 134 13.80 -22.96 0.37
C PRO A 134 13.19 -22.84 1.77
N PHE A 135 11.87 -22.87 1.83
CA PHE A 135 11.15 -23.26 3.05
C PHE A 135 10.79 -24.73 2.88
N GLU A 136 11.69 -25.62 3.31
CA GLU A 136 11.34 -27.05 3.36
C GLU A 136 10.34 -27.26 4.49
N CYS A 137 9.22 -27.91 4.17
CA CYS A 137 8.39 -28.54 5.19
C CYS A 137 9.27 -29.60 5.86
N LYS A 138 9.67 -29.38 7.12
CA LYS A 138 10.32 -30.41 7.93
C LYS A 138 9.30 -31.51 8.21
N ILE A 139 9.09 -32.39 7.24
CA ILE A 139 8.46 -33.67 7.49
C ILE A 139 9.52 -34.46 8.24
N SER A 140 9.42 -34.47 9.57
CA SER A 140 10.22 -35.38 10.40
C SER A 140 9.77 -36.80 10.02
N ARG A 141 10.70 -37.59 9.47
CA ARG A 141 10.52 -39.03 9.26
C ARG A 141 10.50 -39.78 10.57
#